data_AF-B4D2Y8-F1
#
_entry.id   AF-B4D2Y8-F1
#
_cell.length_a   1.000
_cell.length_b   1.000
_cell.length_c   1.000
_cell.angle_alpha   90.00
_cell.angle_beta   90.00
_cell.angle_gamma   90.00
#
_symmetry.space_group_name_H-M   'P 1'
#
loop_
_entity.id
_entity.type
_entity.pdbx_description
1 polymer ?
#
loop_
_entity_poly.entity_id
_entity_poly.type
_entity_poly.pdbx_seq_one_letter_code
_entity_poly.pdbx_strand_id
1 'polypeptide(L)'
;MPRNKPLLRFVLRFVVMFALLALPWPHWYDAWRAALRTIVTHTLAGSSGSREVSVTTPEGTPHVADFRLEIINRGLMNPDGSGPVRHLDLNVAQIEMRPIVLLFALIFATPLPWKRRVSFFAIGAVLLQIGILATLSICIWRESMELLLVNATSTEKAVATALQDGLTQYFGLAMPFVLWLLLCGRGVISGGWQSLFAPADAEATHGKLKQA
;
A
#
# COMPACT_ATOMS: atom_id res chain seq x y z
N MET A 1 -29.44 13.15 -23.72
CA MET A 1 -29.26 12.46 -22.43
C MET A 1 -28.03 13.02 -21.72
N PRO A 2 -28.04 13.21 -20.39
CA PRO A 2 -26.92 13.85 -19.70
C PRO A 2 -25.67 12.95 -19.73
N ARG A 3 -24.57 13.51 -20.24
CA ARG A 3 -23.26 12.88 -20.48
C ARG A 3 -22.57 12.34 -19.20
N ASN A 4 -23.09 12.65 -18.02
CA ASN A 4 -22.43 12.43 -16.72
C ASN A 4 -22.86 11.15 -15.98
N LYS A 5 -23.87 10.42 -16.48
CA LYS A 5 -24.34 9.15 -15.88
C LYS A 5 -23.24 8.11 -15.61
N PRO A 6 -22.27 7.85 -16.51
CA PRO A 6 -21.26 6.82 -16.28
C PRO A 6 -20.28 7.16 -15.16
N LEU A 7 -19.83 8.42 -15.11
CA LEU A 7 -18.94 8.90 -14.05
C LEU A 7 -19.63 8.82 -12.69
N LEU A 8 -20.87 9.30 -12.59
CA LEU A 8 -21.64 9.23 -11.34
C LEU A 8 -21.80 7.78 -10.86
N ARG A 9 -22.08 6.84 -11.77
CA ARG A 9 -22.20 5.41 -11.45
C ARG A 9 -20.88 4.82 -10.95
N PHE A 10 -19.75 5.19 -11.55
CA PHE A 10 -18.43 4.80 -11.08
C PHE A 10 -18.16 5.34 -9.68
N VAL A 11 -18.34 6.65 -9.47
CA VAL A 11 -18.12 7.31 -8.17
C VAL A 11 -18.98 6.67 -7.08
N LEU A 12 -20.27 6.45 -7.36
CA LEU A 12 -21.17 5.82 -6.39
C LEU A 12 -20.70 4.40 -6.03
N ARG A 13 -20.33 3.58 -7.03
CA ARG A 13 -19.80 2.24 -6.80
C ARG A 13 -18.49 2.27 -6.00
N PHE A 14 -17.60 3.20 -6.33
CA PHE A 14 -16.35 3.40 -5.62
C PHE A 14 -16.60 3.74 -4.15
N VAL A 15 -17.46 4.73 -3.86
CA VAL A 15 -17.79 5.14 -2.49
C VAL A 15 -18.37 3.98 -1.70
N VAL A 16 -19.30 3.22 -2.27
CA VAL A 16 -19.88 2.05 -1.60
C VAL A 16 -18.84 0.97 -1.32
N MET A 17 -18.01 0.62 -2.31
CA MET A 17 -16.96 -0.39 -2.14
C MET A 17 -15.90 0.04 -1.13
N PHE A 18 -15.45 1.28 -1.22
CA PHE A 18 -14.47 1.85 -0.29
C PHE A 18 -15.02 1.88 1.14
N ALA A 19 -16.25 2.37 1.34
CA ALA A 19 -16.88 2.39 2.65
C ALA A 19 -17.00 0.99 3.25
N LEU A 20 -17.46 0.00 2.47
CA LEU A 20 -17.57 -1.39 2.94
C LEU A 20 -16.22 -2.00 3.33
N LEU A 21 -15.17 -1.74 2.55
CA LEU A 21 -13.83 -2.30 2.79
C LEU A 21 -13.05 -1.54 3.89
N ALA A 22 -13.34 -0.25 4.07
CA ALA A 22 -12.69 0.58 5.08
C ALA A 22 -13.30 0.39 6.48
N LEU A 23 -14.43 -0.31 6.60
CA LEU A 23 -14.98 -0.67 7.91
C LEU A 23 -13.98 -1.55 8.68
N PRO A 24 -13.80 -1.33 9.99
CA PRO A 24 -12.87 -2.09 10.82
C PRO A 24 -13.48 -3.46 11.17
N TRP A 25 -13.46 -4.39 10.21
CA TRP A 25 -13.89 -5.76 10.44
C TRP A 25 -12.90 -6.44 11.42
N PRO A 26 -13.34 -6.91 12.60
CA PRO A 26 -12.42 -7.32 13.68
C PRO A 26 -11.39 -8.37 13.24
N HIS A 27 -11.87 -9.49 12.69
CA HIS A 27 -11.01 -10.60 12.26
C HIS A 27 -10.16 -10.28 11.04
N TRP A 28 -10.63 -9.38 10.18
CA TRP A 28 -9.88 -8.96 9.00
C TRP A 28 -8.67 -8.15 9.41
N TYR A 29 -8.86 -7.22 10.34
CA TYR A 29 -7.79 -6.36 10.83
C TYR A 29 -6.69 -7.18 11.51
N ASP A 30 -7.06 -8.14 12.34
CA ASP A 30 -6.10 -9.04 13.00
C ASP A 30 -5.31 -9.88 11.98
N ALA A 31 -5.98 -10.38 10.94
CA ALA A 31 -5.33 -11.12 9.86
C ALA A 31 -4.32 -10.27 9.09
N TRP A 32 -4.67 -9.02 8.75
CA TRP A 32 -3.76 -8.07 8.11
C TRP A 32 -2.57 -7.74 8.99
N ARG A 33 -2.80 -7.44 10.27
CA ARG A 33 -1.74 -7.18 11.24
C ARG A 33 -0.77 -8.36 11.33
N ALA A 34 -1.28 -9.59 11.42
CA ALA A 34 -0.46 -10.79 11.47
C ALA A 34 0.33 -11.02 10.17
N ALA A 35 -0.31 -10.83 9.01
CA ALA A 35 0.33 -10.97 7.70
C ALA A 35 1.47 -9.94 7.54
N LEU A 36 1.22 -8.66 7.81
CA LEU A 36 2.22 -7.61 7.72
C LEU A 36 3.40 -7.87 8.66
N ARG A 37 3.10 -8.20 9.92
CA ARG A 37 4.13 -8.54 10.91
C ARG A 37 5.00 -9.68 10.40
N THR A 38 4.40 -10.72 9.84
CA THR A 38 5.12 -11.87 9.29
C THR A 38 6.03 -11.46 8.13
N ILE A 39 5.51 -10.70 7.18
CA ILE A 39 6.27 -10.20 6.02
C ILE A 39 7.43 -9.33 6.48
N VAL A 40 7.18 -8.35 7.37
CA VAL A 40 8.21 -7.44 7.88
C VAL A 40 9.26 -8.19 8.69
N THR A 41 8.85 -9.16 9.52
CA THR A 41 9.78 -10.00 10.28
C THR A 41 10.67 -10.80 9.32
N HIS A 42 10.12 -11.41 8.27
CA HIS A 42 10.92 -12.20 7.34
C HIS A 42 11.83 -11.37 6.42
N THR A 43 11.44 -10.15 6.08
CA THR A 43 12.14 -9.33 5.09
C THR A 43 13.12 -8.33 5.70
N LEU A 44 12.76 -7.75 6.85
CA LEU A 44 13.49 -6.63 7.46
C LEU A 44 14.12 -6.98 8.81
N ALA A 45 13.57 -7.96 9.54
CA ALA A 45 14.19 -8.38 10.79
C ALA A 45 15.42 -9.24 10.53
N GLY A 46 16.39 -9.10 11.42
CA GLY A 46 17.66 -9.82 11.33
C GLY A 46 18.81 -9.01 11.87
N SER A 47 19.92 -9.71 12.07
CA SER A 47 21.20 -9.13 12.45
C SER A 47 22.10 -9.03 11.23
N SER A 48 22.58 -7.82 10.91
CA SER A 48 23.58 -7.60 9.87
C SER A 48 24.66 -6.66 10.38
N GLY A 49 25.87 -7.20 10.55
CA GLY A 49 27.00 -6.47 11.13
C GLY A 49 26.68 -5.95 12.54
N SER A 50 26.82 -4.65 12.75
CA SER A 50 26.53 -3.96 14.00
C SER A 50 25.03 -3.67 14.21
N ARG A 51 24.18 -3.88 13.20
CA ARG A 51 22.74 -3.57 13.28
C ARG A 51 21.93 -4.83 13.57
N GLU A 52 21.00 -4.72 14.51
CA GLU A 52 19.96 -5.70 14.75
C GLU A 52 18.59 -5.02 14.64
N VAL A 53 17.67 -5.65 13.90
CA VAL A 53 16.28 -5.19 13.76
C VAL A 53 15.37 -6.30 14.27
N SER A 54 14.52 -5.98 15.24
CA SER A 54 13.51 -6.90 15.80
C SER A 54 12.10 -6.31 15.70
N VAL A 55 11.09 -7.18 15.69
CA VAL A 55 9.68 -6.79 15.59
C VAL A 55 8.96 -7.12 16.89
N THR A 56 8.70 -6.09 17.70
CA THR A 56 8.05 -6.21 19.01
C THR A 56 6.62 -5.69 18.97
N THR A 57 5.85 -6.03 20.00
CA THR A 57 4.52 -5.46 20.21
C THR A 57 4.68 -4.36 21.26
N PRO A 58 4.22 -3.12 21.02
CA PRO A 58 4.41 -2.04 21.97
C PRO A 58 3.66 -2.35 23.27
N GLU A 59 4.39 -2.43 24.39
CA GLU A 59 3.81 -2.57 25.72
C GLU A 59 3.30 -1.20 26.21
N GLY A 60 2.09 -1.17 26.78
CA GLY A 60 1.60 -0.03 27.56
C GLY A 60 0.86 1.10 26.82
N THR A 61 0.76 1.10 25.49
CA THR A 61 -0.04 2.09 24.73
C THR A 61 -0.98 1.43 23.70
N PRO A 62 -2.18 0.99 24.12
CA PRO A 62 -3.07 0.14 23.32
C PRO A 62 -3.65 0.78 22.03
N HIS A 63 -3.34 2.03 21.70
CA HIS A 63 -4.09 2.79 20.68
C HIS A 63 -3.27 3.47 19.59
N VAL A 64 -1.94 3.43 19.60
CA VAL A 64 -1.13 4.24 18.66
C VAL A 64 -0.48 3.40 17.56
N ALA A 65 0.08 2.24 17.90
CA ALA A 65 0.83 1.40 16.96
C ALA A 65 0.47 -0.08 17.11
N ASP A 66 0.42 -0.79 15.98
CA ASP A 66 0.08 -2.21 15.92
C ASP A 66 1.29 -3.11 16.19
N PHE A 67 2.47 -2.65 15.78
CA PHE A 67 3.75 -3.27 16.09
C PHE A 67 4.88 -2.23 16.02
N ARG A 68 5.99 -2.56 16.67
CA ARG A 68 7.17 -1.71 16.82
C ARG A 68 8.36 -2.40 16.18
N LEU A 69 9.13 -1.65 15.40
CA LEU A 69 10.45 -2.09 14.96
C LEU A 69 11.48 -1.49 15.91
N GLU A 70 12.28 -2.36 16.53
CA GLU A 70 13.41 -1.94 17.36
C GLU A 70 14.67 -2.08 16.53
N ILE A 71 15.42 -0.98 16.46
CA ILE A 71 16.68 -0.91 15.72
C ILE A 71 17.77 -0.69 16.76
N ILE A 72 18.68 -1.65 16.85
CA ILE A 72 19.73 -1.71 17.86
C ILE A 72 21.10 -1.62 17.18
N ASN A 73 21.99 -0.82 17.74
CA ASN A 73 23.41 -0.85 17.42
C ASN A 73 24.17 -1.72 18.42
N ARG A 74 24.45 -2.96 18.02
CA ARG A 74 25.19 -3.94 18.83
C ARG A 74 26.61 -3.48 19.17
N GLY A 75 27.21 -2.62 18.36
CA GLY A 75 28.54 -2.06 18.63
C GLY A 75 28.55 -1.00 19.74
N LEU A 76 27.38 -0.44 20.07
CA LEU A 76 27.19 0.54 21.14
C LEU A 76 26.42 -0.04 22.34
N MET A 77 26.16 -1.35 22.33
CA MET A 77 25.56 -2.06 23.45
C MET A 77 26.63 -2.34 24.50
N ASN A 78 26.35 -1.96 25.74
CA ASN A 78 27.15 -2.29 26.90
C ASN A 78 27.01 -3.79 27.24
N PRO A 79 27.94 -4.36 28.03
CA PRO A 79 27.88 -5.77 28.45
C PRO A 79 26.63 -6.15 29.25
N ASP A 80 25.98 -5.18 29.89
CA ASP A 80 24.72 -5.34 30.63
C ASP A 80 23.47 -5.31 29.72
N GLY A 81 23.65 -5.14 28.41
CA GLY A 81 22.56 -5.03 27.43
C GLY A 81 21.93 -3.64 27.36
N SER A 82 22.49 -2.64 28.04
CA SER A 82 22.07 -1.24 27.88
C SER A 82 22.71 -0.61 26.65
N GLY A 83 21.96 0.19 25.91
CA GLY A 83 22.48 0.84 24.71
C GLY A 83 21.43 1.69 24.00
N PRO A 84 21.83 2.44 22.98
CA PRO A 84 20.90 3.25 22.21
C PRO A 84 20.00 2.34 21.35
N VAL A 85 18.70 2.44 21.56
CA VAL A 85 17.66 1.74 20.79
C VAL A 85 16.77 2.79 20.13
N ARG A 86 16.46 2.61 18.85
CA ARG A 86 15.43 3.39 18.16
C ARG A 86 14.18 2.54 17.98
N HIS A 87 13.03 3.17 18.17
CA HIS A 87 11.74 2.57 18.00
C HIS A 87 11.03 3.23 16.82
N LEU A 88 10.64 2.43 15.84
CA LEU A 88 9.77 2.84 14.76
C LEU A 88 8.40 2.19 14.97
N ASP A 89 7.45 3.00 15.43
CA ASP A 89 6.09 2.59 15.72
C ASP A 89 5.26 2.61 14.43
N LEU A 90 4.68 1.46 14.08
CA LEU A 90 3.97 1.28 12.80
C LEU A 90 2.48 1.03 13.03
N ASN A 91 1.67 1.75 12.25
CA ASN A 91 0.22 1.58 12.20
C ASN A 91 -0.16 0.88 10.89
N VAL A 92 -0.55 -0.39 10.98
CA VAL A 92 -0.95 -1.28 9.88
C VAL A 92 -2.03 -0.62 9.03
N ALA A 93 -3.02 0.00 9.70
CA ALA A 93 -4.15 0.62 9.03
C ALA A 93 -3.68 1.73 8.08
N GLN A 94 -2.73 2.55 8.53
CA GLN A 94 -2.22 3.68 7.75
C GLN A 94 -1.26 3.26 6.65
N ILE A 95 -0.36 2.33 6.94
CA ILE A 95 0.76 1.98 6.05
C ILE A 95 0.33 1.04 4.93
N GLU A 96 -0.50 0.05 5.22
CA GLU A 96 -0.81 -1.02 4.28
C GLU A 96 -2.30 -1.15 3.97
N MET A 97 -3.16 -1.15 5.00
CA MET A 97 -4.58 -1.44 4.81
C MET A 97 -5.26 -0.38 3.93
N ARG A 98 -5.09 0.91 4.24
CA ARG A 98 -5.68 2.02 3.46
C ARG A 98 -5.30 2.00 1.98
N PRO A 99 -4.01 1.95 1.59
CA PRO A 99 -3.67 1.95 0.17
C PRO A 99 -4.17 0.71 -0.58
N ILE A 100 -4.16 -0.47 0.06
CA ILE A 100 -4.68 -1.70 -0.55
C ILE A 100 -6.21 -1.65 -0.69
N VAL A 101 -6.92 -1.21 0.34
CA VAL A 101 -8.39 -1.00 0.31
C VAL A 101 -8.76 0.01 -0.78
N LEU A 102 -8.01 1.10 -0.91
CA LEU A 102 -8.22 2.09 -1.96
C LEU A 102 -8.02 1.49 -3.35
N LEU A 103 -6.93 0.75 -3.57
CA LEU A 103 -6.67 0.05 -4.83
C LEU A 103 -7.80 -0.95 -5.16
N PHE A 104 -8.22 -1.74 -4.18
CA PHE A 104 -9.30 -2.70 -4.33
C PHE A 104 -10.60 -1.98 -4.74
N ALA A 105 -10.99 -0.93 -4.02
CA ALA A 105 -12.19 -0.16 -4.31
C ALA A 105 -12.17 0.43 -5.73
N LEU A 106 -11.03 0.98 -6.17
CA LEU A 106 -10.84 1.52 -7.52
C LEU A 106 -11.03 0.43 -8.60
N ILE A 107 -10.36 -0.72 -8.43
CA ILE A 107 -10.43 -1.83 -9.40
C ILE A 107 -11.85 -2.40 -9.48
N PHE A 108 -12.52 -2.58 -8.34
CA PHE A 108 -13.87 -3.16 -8.29
C PHE A 108 -14.96 -2.21 -8.78
N ALA A 109 -14.79 -0.91 -8.59
CA ALA A 109 -15.66 0.11 -9.17
C ALA A 109 -15.52 0.18 -10.69
N THR A 110 -14.36 -0.22 -11.24
CA THR A 110 -14.10 -0.18 -12.69
C THR A 110 -14.88 -1.28 -13.41
N PRO A 111 -15.61 -0.97 -14.51
CA PRO A 111 -16.40 -1.95 -15.26
C PRO A 111 -15.53 -2.86 -16.14
N LEU A 112 -14.58 -3.58 -15.56
CA LEU A 112 -13.72 -4.54 -16.25
C LEU A 112 -14.26 -5.98 -16.15
N PRO A 113 -13.93 -6.87 -17.09
CA PRO A 113 -14.14 -8.31 -16.93
C PRO A 113 -13.42 -8.84 -15.68
N TRP A 114 -14.04 -9.79 -14.95
CA TRP A 114 -13.53 -10.30 -13.68
C TRP A 114 -12.09 -10.83 -13.77
N LYS A 115 -11.76 -11.56 -14.85
CA LYS A 115 -10.40 -12.08 -15.10
C LYS A 115 -9.34 -10.96 -15.09
N ARG A 116 -9.65 -9.80 -15.67
CA ARG A 116 -8.74 -8.65 -15.70
C ARG A 116 -8.65 -7.97 -14.33
N ARG A 117 -9.77 -7.87 -13.60
CA ARG A 117 -9.77 -7.30 -12.24
C ARG A 117 -8.84 -8.05 -11.31
N VAL A 118 -8.91 -9.37 -11.31
CA VAL A 118 -8.05 -10.21 -10.45
C VAL A 118 -6.58 -10.03 -10.81
N SER A 119 -6.24 -10.04 -12.11
CA SER A 119 -4.86 -9.82 -12.56
C SER A 119 -4.34 -8.42 -12.19
N PHE A 120 -5.12 -7.36 -12.42
CA PHE A 120 -4.73 -6.01 -12.05
C PHE A 120 -4.62 -5.83 -10.53
N PHE A 121 -5.52 -6.45 -9.77
CA PHE A 121 -5.43 -6.42 -8.32
C PHE A 121 -4.17 -7.12 -7.83
N ALA A 122 -3.87 -8.32 -8.35
CA ALA A 122 -2.65 -9.05 -7.98
C ALA A 122 -1.38 -8.24 -8.28
N ILE A 123 -1.28 -7.69 -9.50
CA ILE A 123 -0.12 -6.86 -9.90
C ILE A 123 -0.03 -5.61 -9.03
N GLY A 124 -1.14 -4.89 -8.85
CA GLY A 124 -1.16 -3.67 -8.05
C GLY A 124 -0.85 -3.92 -6.57
N ALA A 125 -1.35 -5.02 -5.99
CA ALA A 125 -1.05 -5.41 -4.62
C ALA A 125 0.44 -5.74 -4.43
N VAL A 126 1.05 -6.49 -5.37
CA VAL A 126 2.50 -6.76 -5.33
C VAL A 126 3.32 -5.48 -5.42
N LEU A 127 2.96 -4.57 -6.33
CA LEU A 127 3.66 -3.28 -6.48
C LEU A 127 3.50 -2.39 -5.24
N LEU A 128 2.32 -2.35 -4.63
CA LEU A 128 2.12 -1.67 -3.35
C LEU A 128 2.98 -2.30 -2.25
N GLN A 129 3.03 -3.63 -2.17
CA GLN A 129 3.82 -4.31 -1.14
C GLN A 129 5.32 -4.03 -1.26
N ILE A 130 5.86 -4.12 -2.48
CA ILE A 130 7.26 -3.78 -2.76
C ILE A 130 7.55 -2.35 -2.31
N GLY A 131 6.65 -1.43 -2.63
CA GLY A 131 6.80 -0.04 -2.28
C GLY A 131 6.72 0.21 -0.76
N ILE A 132 5.80 -0.45 -0.04
CA ILE A 132 5.71 -0.40 1.42
C ILE A 132 7.02 -0.89 2.04
N LEU A 133 7.54 -2.02 1.57
CA LEU A 133 8.81 -2.58 2.05
C LEU A 133 9.99 -1.65 1.76
N ALA A 134 10.01 -1.00 0.60
CA ALA A 134 11.02 0.00 0.27
C ALA A 134 10.94 1.20 1.24
N THR A 135 9.75 1.74 1.49
CA THR A 135 9.55 2.85 2.45
C THR A 135 10.01 2.45 3.85
N LEU A 136 9.62 1.26 4.35
CA LEU A 136 10.07 0.77 5.65
C LEU A 136 11.58 0.60 5.70
N SER A 137 12.20 0.08 4.64
CA SER A 137 13.65 -0.07 4.54
C SER A 137 14.37 1.28 4.62
N ILE A 138 13.82 2.31 3.98
CA ILE A 138 14.35 3.68 4.01
C ILE A 138 14.19 4.30 5.40
N CYS A 139 13.05 4.10 6.06
CA CYS A 139 12.86 4.53 7.44
C CYS A 139 13.88 3.87 8.37
N ILE A 140 14.08 2.55 8.26
CA ILE A 140 15.11 1.82 9.03
C ILE A 140 16.50 2.37 8.73
N TRP A 141 16.81 2.65 7.46
CA TRP A 141 18.10 3.18 7.06
C TRP A 141 18.35 4.57 7.66
N ARG A 142 17.36 5.47 7.63
CA ARG A 142 17.44 6.80 8.25
C ARG A 142 17.65 6.70 9.76
N GLU A 143 16.84 5.90 10.46
CA GLU A 143 17.02 5.68 11.90
C GLU A 143 18.38 5.05 12.23
N SER A 144 18.90 4.21 11.34
CA SER A 144 20.26 3.65 11.48
C SER A 144 21.33 4.74 11.41
N MET A 145 21.18 5.77 10.55
CA MET A 145 22.12 6.91 10.49
C MET A 145 22.14 7.71 11.80
N GLU A 146 21.00 7.85 12.46
CA GLU A 146 20.88 8.54 13.76
C GLU A 146 21.51 7.76 14.91
N LEU A 147 21.70 6.46 14.76
CA LEU A 147 22.41 5.58 15.71
C LEU A 147 23.92 5.47 15.44
N LEU A 148 24.44 6.31 14.53
CA LEU A 148 25.84 6.25 14.07
C LEU A 148 26.24 4.86 13.53
N LEU A 149 25.26 4.04 13.09
CA LEU A 149 25.52 2.76 12.44
C LEU A 149 26.12 2.95 11.05
N VAL A 150 25.82 4.09 10.42
CA VAL A 150 26.30 4.48 9.10
C VAL A 150 26.80 5.92 9.21
N ASN A 151 28.09 6.14 8.92
CA ASN A 151 28.65 7.48 8.80
C ASN A 151 28.10 8.11 7.51
N ALA A 152 26.94 8.73 7.62
CA ALA A 152 26.29 9.42 6.52
C ALA A 152 26.70 10.90 6.47
N THR A 153 27.03 11.36 5.28
CA THR A 153 27.22 12.77 4.96
C THR A 153 25.92 13.56 5.14
N SER A 154 26.03 14.89 5.32
CA SER A 154 24.84 15.76 5.42
C SER A 154 23.93 15.65 4.18
N THR A 155 24.52 15.41 3.01
CA THR A 155 23.78 15.19 1.76
C THR A 155 23.00 13.87 1.77
N GLU A 156 23.59 12.78 2.26
CA GLU A 156 22.88 11.50 2.34
C GLU A 156 21.70 11.56 3.32
N LYS A 157 21.87 12.27 4.46
CA LYS A 157 20.78 12.51 5.41
C LYS A 157 19.63 13.32 4.77
N ALA A 158 19.97 14.36 4.01
CA ALA A 158 18.98 15.17 3.30
C ALA A 158 18.23 14.33 2.24
N VAL A 159 18.93 13.48 1.49
CA VAL A 159 18.33 12.56 0.52
C VAL A 159 17.42 11.55 1.21
N ALA A 160 17.86 10.90 2.29
CA ALA A 160 17.04 9.94 3.03
C ALA A 160 15.76 10.59 3.59
N THR A 161 15.86 11.81 4.09
CA THR A 161 14.71 12.58 4.60
C THR A 161 13.74 12.93 3.48
N ALA A 162 14.23 13.50 2.37
CA ALA A 162 13.38 13.84 1.22
C ALA A 162 12.71 12.61 0.62
N LEU A 163 13.42 11.48 0.57
CA LEU A 163 12.90 10.21 0.09
C LEU A 163 11.81 9.68 1.03
N GLN A 164 12.02 9.71 2.35
CA GLN A 164 11.01 9.31 3.32
C GLN A 164 9.75 10.19 3.24
N ASP A 165 9.92 11.51 3.19
CA ASP A 165 8.80 12.46 3.13
C ASP A 165 7.99 12.26 1.84
N GLY A 166 8.70 12.17 0.71
CA GLY A 166 8.08 11.87 -0.58
C GLY A 166 7.32 10.56 -0.55
N LEU A 167 7.96 9.46 -0.15
CA LEU A 167 7.33 8.15 -0.10
C LEU A 167 6.13 8.14 0.85
N THR A 168 6.25 8.70 2.05
CA THR A 168 5.14 8.75 3.01
C THR A 168 3.94 9.53 2.43
N GLN A 169 4.20 10.65 1.75
CA GLN A 169 3.16 11.45 1.10
C GLN A 169 2.51 10.73 -0.09
N TYR A 170 3.30 10.06 -0.95
CA TYR A 170 2.79 9.42 -2.15
C TYR A 170 2.09 8.08 -1.89
N PHE A 171 2.56 7.30 -0.92
CA PHE A 171 2.04 5.95 -0.66
C PHE A 171 0.63 5.92 -0.09
N GLY A 172 0.21 6.96 0.65
CA GLY A 172 -1.10 6.98 1.29
C GLY A 172 -2.28 6.99 0.32
N LEU A 173 -2.29 7.91 -0.66
CA LEU A 173 -3.43 8.11 -1.56
C LEU A 173 -3.04 8.13 -3.05
N ALA A 174 -1.89 8.72 -3.39
CA ALA A 174 -1.53 8.93 -4.78
C ALA A 174 -1.16 7.61 -5.48
N MET A 175 -0.39 6.75 -4.81
CA MET A 175 0.12 5.52 -5.43
C MET A 175 -0.99 4.54 -5.85
N PRO A 176 -2.00 4.21 -5.02
CA PRO A 176 -3.11 3.37 -5.46
C PRO A 176 -3.84 3.93 -6.70
N PHE A 177 -4.00 5.25 -6.75
CA PHE A 177 -4.64 5.93 -7.87
C PHE A 177 -3.79 5.87 -9.15
N VAL A 178 -2.49 6.13 -9.03
CA VAL A 178 -1.53 6.02 -10.16
C VAL A 178 -1.46 4.59 -10.66
N LEU A 179 -1.36 3.59 -9.78
CA LEU A 179 -1.36 2.18 -10.17
C LEU A 179 -2.66 1.80 -10.87
N TRP A 180 -3.81 2.23 -10.34
CA TRP A 180 -5.09 2.03 -11.01
C TRP A 180 -5.12 2.66 -12.40
N LEU A 181 -4.64 3.90 -12.57
CA LEU A 181 -4.54 4.55 -13.87
C LEU A 181 -3.59 3.81 -14.83
N LEU A 182 -2.44 3.33 -14.36
CA LEU A 182 -1.49 2.61 -15.21
C LEU A 182 -2.05 1.26 -15.67
N LEU A 183 -2.71 0.53 -14.76
CA LEU A 183 -3.26 -0.80 -15.02
C LEU A 183 -4.55 -0.73 -15.85
N CYS A 184 -5.47 0.15 -15.49
CA CYS A 184 -6.79 0.24 -16.12
C CYS A 184 -6.81 1.26 -17.27
N GLY A 185 -6.02 2.32 -17.21
CA GLY A 185 -6.05 3.44 -18.14
C GLY A 185 -5.73 3.03 -19.58
N ARG A 186 -4.84 2.05 -19.80
CA ARG A 186 -4.57 1.55 -21.16
C ARG A 186 -5.82 0.99 -21.84
N GLY A 187 -6.62 0.19 -21.12
CA GLY A 187 -7.87 -0.36 -21.66
C GLY A 187 -8.99 0.68 -21.79
N VAL A 188 -8.99 1.68 -20.91
CA VAL A 188 -9.95 2.79 -20.92
C VAL A 188 -9.68 3.77 -22.08
N ILE A 189 -8.41 4.05 -22.36
CA ILE A 189 -7.98 4.96 -23.44
C ILE A 189 -8.15 4.29 -24.81
N SER A 190 -7.76 3.02 -24.96
CA SER A 190 -7.82 2.34 -26.27
C SER A 190 -9.24 1.97 -26.69
N GLY A 191 -10.14 1.64 -25.75
CA GLY A 191 -11.53 1.28 -26.05
C GLY A 191 -12.46 2.48 -26.18
N GLY A 192 -11.98 3.69 -25.84
CA GLY A 192 -12.83 4.85 -25.58
C GLY A 192 -13.72 4.62 -24.37
N TRP A 193 -13.85 5.63 -23.50
CA TRP A 193 -14.81 5.59 -22.38
C TRP A 193 -16.22 5.15 -22.82
N GLN A 194 -16.58 5.43 -24.08
CA GLN A 194 -17.88 5.07 -24.66
C GLN A 194 -18.14 3.55 -24.70
N SER A 195 -17.15 2.69 -24.92
CA SER A 195 -17.38 1.23 -24.96
C SER A 195 -17.54 0.61 -23.56
N LEU A 196 -16.83 1.14 -22.55
CA LEU A 196 -16.91 0.70 -21.16
C LEU A 196 -18.24 1.03 -20.48
N PHE A 197 -18.97 2.01 -21.02
CA PHE A 197 -20.28 2.43 -20.52
C PHE A 197 -21.41 2.22 -21.54
N ALA A 198 -21.12 1.58 -22.67
CA ALA A 198 -22.17 1.14 -23.58
C ALA A 198 -23.02 0.08 -22.86
N PRO A 199 -24.36 0.21 -22.87
CA PRO A 199 -25.23 -0.82 -22.32
C PRO A 199 -24.97 -2.14 -23.08
N ALA A 200 -24.81 -3.25 -22.35
CA ALA A 200 -24.55 -4.58 -22.91
C ALA A 200 -25.62 -5.01 -23.94
N ASP A 201 -26.78 -4.37 -23.85
CA ASP A 201 -27.96 -4.52 -24.67
C ASP A 201 -27.73 -4.13 -26.14
N ALA A 202 -26.68 -3.37 -26.46
CA ALA A 202 -26.39 -2.91 -27.83
C ALA A 202 -25.86 -4.03 -28.76
N GLU A 203 -25.25 -5.10 -28.22
CA GLU A 203 -24.76 -6.21 -29.04
C GLU A 203 -25.88 -7.17 -29.50
N ALA A 204 -26.99 -7.26 -28.75
CA ALA A 204 -28.10 -8.14 -29.09
C ALA A 204 -28.87 -7.69 -30.35
N THR A 205 -28.83 -6.41 -30.68
CA THR A 205 -29.60 -5.83 -31.80
C THR A 205 -28.89 -6.00 -33.15
N HIS A 206 -27.56 -6.08 -33.19
CA HIS A 206 -26.82 -6.24 -34.44
C HIS A 206 -26.82 -7.67 -35.00
N GLY A 207 -27.12 -8.68 -34.17
CA GLY A 207 -27.23 -10.08 -34.62
C GLY A 207 -28.50 -10.38 -35.42
N LYS A 208 -29.57 -9.60 -35.25
CA LYS A 208 -30.88 -9.87 -35.89
C LYS A 208 -31.04 -9.29 -37.30
N LEU A 209 -30.12 -8.43 -37.76
CA LEU A 209 -30.22 -7.76 -39.07
C LEU A 209 -29.46 -8.48 -40.21
N LYS A 210 -28.83 -9.64 -39.95
CA LYS A 210 -28.16 -10.46 -40.98
C LYS A 210 -28.96 -11.71 -41.40
N GLN A 211 -30.22 -11.82 -41.03
CA GLN A 211 -31.08 -12.97 -41.36
C GLN A 211 -32.34 -12.60 -42.15
N ALA A 212 -32.38 -11.42 -42.76
CA ALA A 212 -33.38 -11.02 -43.75
C ALA A 212 -32.67 -10.62 -45.05
#